data_AF-A0A6A3C8F2-F1
#
_entry.id   AF-A0A6A3C8F2-F1
#
_cell.length_a   1.000
_cell.length_b   1.000
_cell.length_c   1.000
_cell.angle_alpha   90.00
_cell.angle_beta   90.00
_cell.angle_gamma   90.00
#
_symmetry.space_group_name_H-M   'P 1'
#
loop_
_entity.id
_entity.type
_entity.pdbx_description
1 polymer ?
#
loop_
_entity_poly.entity_id
_entity_poly.type
_entity_poly.pdbx_seq_one_letter_code
_entity_poly.pdbx_strand_id
1 'polypeptide(L)'
;MAKTHTPKSILITNATNAPDTSNLDSAPSQKKMLVPSTKHNLLSRKPPLKFLIYGRTGWIGGLLGKLCEKQGIPFEYGKGRLEQRSTLLADIQTVKPTHVFNAANVIGKPNVDWCETHKAETIRTNVVGTLTLADVCREHGLLMINYATGCIFEYDAAHPLGSGIGFKEEDKPNFSGSFYSKTKAMVEDLLREFDNVCTLRGRMPISSDLSRPGNFIAKITKHEKVIDIPNSMTVVDELLPISIEMAKRNLRGIWNFTNPGVVSHNEILQLYKAYIDPTFNWVNFTLEEQAKVVVAERSNNELDASKLKAEFPEILSIKDSLIKYVFEPNKKTDL
;
A
#
# COMPACT_ATOMS: atom_id res chain seq x y z
N MET A 1 -40.13 -44.36 29.24
CA MET A 1 -40.91 -44.32 27.99
C MET A 1 -39.97 -44.60 26.84
N ALA A 2 -40.22 -45.68 26.12
CA ALA A 2 -39.41 -46.17 25.01
C ALA A 2 -39.68 -45.40 23.72
N LYS A 3 -38.64 -45.27 22.89
CA LYS A 3 -38.59 -45.52 21.43
C LYS A 3 -37.13 -45.26 20.98
N THR A 4 -36.29 -46.29 20.79
CA THR A 4 -36.02 -47.03 19.52
C THR A 4 -35.57 -46.08 18.39
N HIS A 5 -34.42 -46.20 17.72
CA HIS A 5 -33.76 -47.37 17.14
C HIS A 5 -32.29 -47.02 16.76
N THR A 6 -31.37 -47.97 16.93
CA THR A 6 -30.05 -48.10 16.27
C THR A 6 -30.24 -48.45 14.77
N PRO A 7 -29.25 -48.33 13.84
CA PRO A 7 -28.14 -49.29 13.81
C PRO A 7 -26.78 -48.89 13.17
N LYS A 8 -25.75 -49.60 13.65
CA LYS A 8 -24.66 -50.32 12.93
C LYS A 8 -23.49 -49.57 12.27
N SER A 9 -22.32 -49.86 12.86
CA SER A 9 -20.98 -50.01 12.27
C SER A 9 -20.87 -51.10 11.19
N ILE A 10 -19.84 -51.02 10.34
CA ILE A 10 -18.92 -52.07 9.77
C ILE A 10 -18.22 -51.40 8.55
N LEU A 11 -16.91 -51.11 8.43
CA LEU A 11 -15.63 -51.86 8.45
C LEU A 11 -15.33 -52.76 7.20
N ILE A 12 -14.29 -52.31 6.44
CA ILE A 12 -13.26 -53.03 5.63
C ILE A 12 -13.63 -53.77 4.32
N THR A 13 -12.96 -53.47 3.19
CA THR A 13 -11.90 -54.30 2.51
C THR A 13 -11.67 -54.00 1.01
N ASN A 14 -10.39 -54.01 0.63
CA ASN A 14 -9.83 -54.05 -0.73
C ASN A 14 -9.88 -55.46 -1.34
N ALA A 15 -9.96 -55.56 -2.68
CA ALA A 15 -9.38 -56.63 -3.53
C ALA A 15 -9.59 -56.23 -5.01
N THR A 16 -8.56 -55.92 -5.82
CA THR A 16 -7.74 -56.81 -6.69
C THR A 16 -8.52 -57.76 -7.61
N ASN A 17 -8.46 -57.52 -8.94
CA ASN A 17 -7.83 -58.41 -9.94
C ASN A 17 -8.25 -58.10 -11.40
N ALA A 18 -7.26 -58.03 -12.28
CA ALA A 18 -7.38 -58.24 -13.74
C ALA A 18 -7.44 -59.76 -14.04
N PRO A 19 -7.81 -60.18 -15.27
CA PRO A 19 -6.75 -60.54 -16.22
C PRO A 19 -7.06 -60.33 -17.73
N ASP A 20 -6.00 -60.58 -18.50
CA ASP A 20 -5.74 -60.47 -19.95
C ASP A 20 -6.67 -61.21 -20.93
N THR A 21 -6.68 -60.73 -22.18
CA THR A 21 -6.71 -61.58 -23.40
C THR A 21 -5.89 -60.98 -24.54
N SER A 22 -5.12 -61.84 -25.19
CA SER A 22 -4.10 -61.62 -26.23
C SER A 22 -4.60 -61.83 -27.68
N ASN A 23 -3.79 -61.33 -28.63
CA ASN A 23 -3.50 -61.80 -30.03
C ASN A 23 -3.61 -60.63 -31.04
N LEU A 24 -2.84 -60.49 -32.12
CA LEU A 24 -1.50 -60.91 -32.62
C LEU A 24 -1.40 -60.26 -34.05
N ASP A 25 -0.21 -60.33 -34.68
CA ASP A 25 0.10 -60.00 -36.10
C ASP A 25 0.17 -58.49 -36.47
N SER A 26 1.15 -57.97 -37.22
CA SER A 26 2.37 -58.48 -37.88
C SER A 26 3.24 -57.25 -38.26
N ALA A 27 4.57 -57.40 -38.31
CA ALA A 27 5.52 -56.33 -38.68
C ALA A 27 5.79 -56.30 -40.21
N PRO A 28 6.32 -55.20 -40.81
CA PRO A 28 7.78 -55.07 -40.85
C PRO A 28 8.37 -53.64 -40.81
N SER A 29 9.44 -53.51 -40.02
CA SER A 29 10.70 -52.75 -40.25
C SER A 29 10.68 -51.47 -41.12
N GLN A 30 10.78 -50.31 -40.47
CA GLN A 30 11.45 -49.12 -41.05
C GLN A 30 12.38 -48.44 -40.04
N LYS A 31 13.52 -48.00 -40.57
CA LYS A 31 14.71 -47.46 -39.90
C LYS A 31 14.38 -46.32 -38.93
N LYS A 32 14.83 -46.46 -37.68
CA LYS A 32 14.76 -45.43 -36.64
C LYS A 32 15.78 -44.33 -36.94
N MET A 33 15.33 -43.22 -37.52
CA MET A 33 16.09 -41.96 -37.47
C MET A 33 15.93 -41.37 -36.06
N LEU A 34 17.04 -41.25 -35.34
CA LEU A 34 17.13 -40.48 -34.11
C LEU A 34 16.97 -38.99 -34.46
N VAL A 35 15.77 -38.46 -34.27
CA VAL A 35 15.55 -37.01 -34.22
C VAL A 35 15.95 -36.54 -32.82
N PRO A 36 16.88 -35.59 -32.66
CA PRO A 36 17.19 -35.04 -31.35
C PRO A 36 15.94 -34.32 -30.83
N SER A 37 15.37 -34.80 -29.73
CA SER A 37 14.34 -34.07 -29.01
C SER A 37 14.97 -32.82 -28.42
N THR A 38 14.83 -31.68 -29.10
CA THR A 38 15.06 -30.37 -28.51
C THR A 38 14.00 -30.19 -27.42
N LYS A 39 14.38 -30.54 -26.18
CA LYS A 39 13.70 -30.05 -24.98
C LYS A 39 13.86 -28.53 -24.98
N HIS A 40 12.91 -27.84 -25.61
CA HIS A 40 12.71 -26.43 -25.34
C HIS A 40 12.30 -26.34 -23.87
N ASN A 41 13.23 -25.90 -23.02
CA ASN A 41 12.92 -25.29 -21.75
C ASN A 41 12.08 -24.04 -22.06
N LEU A 42 10.76 -24.22 -22.17
CA LEU A 42 9.78 -23.16 -22.04
C LEU A 42 9.81 -22.72 -20.56
N LEU A 43 10.86 -21.98 -20.19
CA LEU A 43 10.76 -21.07 -19.07
C LEU A 43 9.59 -20.14 -19.43
N SER A 44 8.45 -20.33 -18.77
CA SER A 44 7.27 -19.50 -18.97
C SER A 44 7.66 -18.05 -18.69
N ARG A 45 7.99 -17.29 -19.74
CA ARG A 45 8.38 -15.90 -19.61
C ARG A 45 7.15 -15.18 -19.08
N LYS A 46 7.21 -14.70 -17.82
CA LYS A 46 6.12 -13.89 -17.26
C LYS A 46 5.77 -12.80 -18.28
N PRO A 47 4.49 -12.57 -18.57
CA PRO A 47 4.09 -11.55 -19.52
C PRO A 47 4.71 -10.20 -19.11
N PRO A 48 5.13 -9.37 -20.08
CA PRO A 48 5.72 -8.08 -19.77
C PRO A 48 4.74 -7.24 -18.96
N LEU A 49 5.24 -6.59 -17.92
CA LEU A 49 4.43 -5.74 -17.05
C LEU A 49 3.87 -4.56 -17.85
N LYS A 50 2.62 -4.22 -17.56
CA LYS A 50 2.00 -2.97 -17.96
C LYS A 50 1.11 -2.46 -16.84
N PHE A 51 1.25 -1.20 -16.44
CA PHE A 51 0.51 -0.63 -15.32
C PHE A 51 -0.57 0.34 -15.77
N LEU A 52 -1.74 0.28 -15.12
CA LEU A 52 -2.76 1.31 -15.22
C LEU A 52 -2.76 2.10 -13.90
N ILE A 53 -2.56 3.41 -13.97
CA ILE A 53 -2.39 4.27 -12.78
C ILE A 53 -3.52 5.29 -12.71
N TYR A 54 -4.25 5.32 -11.60
CA TYR A 54 -5.20 6.39 -11.28
C TYR A 54 -4.57 7.41 -10.33
N GLY A 55 -4.87 8.70 -10.53
CA GLY A 55 -4.36 9.79 -9.69
C GLY A 55 -3.20 10.60 -10.29
N ARG A 56 -3.14 10.74 -11.62
CA ARG A 56 -2.09 11.50 -12.36
C ARG A 56 -1.78 12.89 -11.77
N THR A 57 -2.81 13.63 -11.37
CA THR A 57 -2.68 15.00 -10.84
C THR A 57 -2.26 15.03 -9.36
N GLY A 58 -2.31 13.88 -8.68
CA GLY A 58 -1.89 13.71 -7.31
C GLY A 58 -0.37 13.51 -7.18
N TRP A 59 0.10 13.58 -5.94
CA TRP A 59 1.52 13.42 -5.65
C TRP A 59 2.06 12.05 -6.02
N ILE A 60 1.48 11.01 -5.39
CA ILE A 60 1.94 9.64 -5.51
C ILE A 60 1.78 9.15 -6.95
N GLY A 61 0.63 9.44 -7.59
CA GLY A 61 0.39 9.09 -9.00
C GLY A 61 1.43 9.69 -9.94
N GLY A 62 1.77 10.97 -9.77
CA GLY A 62 2.82 11.62 -10.59
C GLY A 62 4.21 11.03 -10.38
N LEU A 63 4.57 10.69 -9.13
CA LEU A 63 5.84 10.02 -8.83
C LEU A 63 5.90 8.59 -9.40
N LEU A 64 4.78 7.85 -9.36
CA LEU A 64 4.72 6.51 -9.95
C LEU A 64 4.98 6.52 -11.45
N GLY A 65 4.43 7.49 -12.19
CA GLY A 65 4.72 7.62 -13.62
C GLY A 65 6.22 7.83 -13.88
N LYS A 66 6.86 8.75 -13.14
CA LYS A 66 8.31 8.99 -13.24
C LYS A 66 9.14 7.74 -12.90
N LEU A 67 8.71 6.98 -11.89
CA LEU A 67 9.36 5.71 -11.54
C LEU A 67 9.19 4.66 -12.63
N CYS A 68 8.01 4.57 -13.25
CA CYS A 68 7.77 3.66 -14.38
C CYS A 68 8.63 4.03 -15.59
N GLU A 69 8.73 5.32 -15.94
CA GLU A 69 9.62 5.82 -16.99
C GLU A 69 11.08 5.43 -16.71
N LYS A 70 11.55 5.70 -15.48
CA LYS A 70 12.92 5.37 -15.06
C LYS A 70 13.22 3.86 -15.09
N GLN A 71 12.24 3.02 -14.76
CA GLN A 71 12.39 1.56 -14.76
C GLN A 71 12.07 0.91 -16.11
N GLY A 72 11.66 1.69 -17.13
CA GLY A 72 11.23 1.15 -18.41
C GLY A 72 9.98 0.27 -18.34
N ILE A 73 9.09 0.52 -17.37
CA ILE A 73 7.83 -0.22 -17.21
C ILE A 73 6.74 0.51 -18.01
N PRO A 74 6.12 -0.13 -19.02
CA PRO A 74 4.98 0.43 -19.72
C PRO A 74 3.84 0.79 -18.76
N PHE A 75 3.32 2.01 -18.86
CA PHE A 75 2.18 2.44 -18.06
C PHE A 75 1.28 3.41 -18.81
N GLU A 76 0.03 3.49 -18.40
CA GLU A 76 -0.90 4.53 -18.82
C GLU A 76 -1.66 5.08 -17.62
N TYR A 77 -1.99 6.36 -17.65
CA TYR A 77 -2.90 6.94 -16.66
C TYR A 77 -4.34 6.69 -17.07
N GLY A 78 -5.15 6.20 -16.14
CA GLY A 78 -6.59 6.02 -16.35
C GLY A 78 -7.28 7.36 -16.61
N LYS A 79 -8.19 7.36 -17.58
CA LYS A 79 -8.98 8.55 -17.96
C LYS A 79 -10.31 8.59 -17.22
N GLY A 80 -10.78 7.43 -16.77
CA GLY A 80 -12.04 7.25 -16.06
C GLY A 80 -12.08 7.93 -14.69
N ARG A 81 -13.29 8.23 -14.25
CA ARG A 81 -13.59 8.62 -12.86
C ARG A 81 -13.88 7.36 -12.07
N LEU A 82 -13.33 7.24 -10.87
CA LEU A 82 -13.39 6.00 -10.10
C LEU A 82 -14.82 5.55 -9.78
N GLU A 83 -15.73 6.49 -9.57
CA GLU A 83 -17.14 6.22 -9.32
C GLU A 83 -17.93 5.83 -10.59
N GLN A 84 -17.30 5.86 -11.76
CA GLN A 84 -17.94 5.59 -13.06
C GLN A 84 -17.44 4.27 -13.65
N ARG A 85 -18.08 3.16 -13.26
CA ARG A 85 -17.69 1.79 -13.66
C ARG A 85 -17.41 1.62 -15.15
N SER A 86 -18.29 2.14 -16.01
CA SER A 86 -18.16 2.01 -17.48
C SER A 86 -16.85 2.58 -18.01
N THR A 87 -16.36 3.67 -17.41
CA THR A 87 -15.09 4.29 -17.81
C THR A 87 -13.87 3.49 -17.35
N LEU A 88 -13.95 2.82 -16.19
CA LEU A 88 -12.90 1.92 -15.71
C LEU A 88 -12.78 0.67 -16.59
N LEU A 89 -13.93 0.12 -17.01
CA LEU A 89 -13.97 -1.00 -17.96
C LEU A 89 -13.34 -0.60 -19.29
N ALA A 90 -13.65 0.58 -19.82
CA ALA A 90 -13.06 1.09 -21.05
C ALA A 90 -11.53 1.29 -20.93
N ASP A 91 -11.05 1.83 -19.81
CA ASP A 91 -9.62 1.97 -19.53
C ASP A 91 -8.94 0.58 -19.52
N ILE A 92 -9.48 -0.40 -18.81
CA ILE A 92 -8.91 -1.76 -18.74
C ILE A 92 -8.89 -2.44 -20.10
N GLN A 93 -9.98 -2.35 -20.87
CA GLN A 93 -10.08 -2.95 -22.21
C GLN A 93 -9.08 -2.33 -23.19
N THR A 94 -8.86 -1.02 -23.11
CA THR A 94 -7.95 -0.28 -23.99
C THR A 94 -6.50 -0.54 -23.61
N VAL A 95 -6.17 -0.37 -22.33
CA VAL A 95 -4.79 -0.41 -21.83
C VAL A 95 -4.29 -1.85 -21.73
N LYS A 96 -5.17 -2.81 -21.40
CA LYS A 96 -4.83 -4.20 -21.11
C LYS A 96 -3.71 -4.30 -20.06
N PRO A 97 -3.90 -3.72 -18.87
CA PRO A 97 -2.88 -3.71 -17.84
C PRO A 97 -2.68 -5.10 -17.24
N THR A 98 -1.51 -5.30 -16.62
CA THR A 98 -1.21 -6.45 -15.76
C THR A 98 -1.55 -6.16 -14.30
N HIS A 99 -1.42 -4.89 -13.87
CA HIS A 99 -1.65 -4.44 -12.51
C HIS A 99 -2.24 -3.02 -12.54
N VAL A 100 -3.01 -2.68 -11.52
CA VAL A 100 -3.63 -1.36 -11.37
C VAL A 100 -3.11 -0.69 -10.10
N PHE A 101 -2.80 0.60 -10.17
CA PHE A 101 -2.38 1.41 -9.03
C PHE A 101 -3.42 2.50 -8.76
N ASN A 102 -4.04 2.47 -7.58
CA ASN A 102 -4.98 3.49 -7.12
C ASN A 102 -4.29 4.51 -6.20
N ALA A 103 -3.83 5.62 -6.80
CA ALA A 103 -3.37 6.80 -6.07
C ALA A 103 -4.39 7.97 -6.14
N ALA A 104 -5.62 7.70 -6.55
CA ALA A 104 -6.69 8.69 -6.70
C ALA A 104 -7.49 8.84 -5.40
N ASN A 105 -6.88 9.48 -4.40
CA ASN A 105 -7.54 9.86 -3.16
C ASN A 105 -7.78 11.37 -3.11
N VAL A 106 -8.96 11.76 -2.65
CA VAL A 106 -9.29 13.16 -2.35
C VAL A 106 -8.95 13.44 -0.89
N ILE A 107 -8.02 14.37 -0.69
CA ILE A 107 -7.70 14.96 0.62
C ILE A 107 -8.19 16.41 0.74
N GLY A 108 -8.78 16.96 -0.33
CA GLY A 108 -9.18 18.36 -0.40
C GLY A 108 -8.01 19.35 -0.43
N LYS A 109 -8.33 20.64 -0.38
CA LYS A 109 -7.37 21.74 -0.22
C LYS A 109 -7.85 22.65 0.92
N PRO A 110 -6.94 23.21 1.75
CA PRO A 110 -5.49 22.99 1.74
C PRO A 110 -5.05 21.67 2.38
N ASN A 111 -5.95 21.00 3.12
CA ASN A 111 -5.67 19.78 3.87
C ASN A 111 -6.97 18.95 4.06
N VAL A 112 -6.86 17.85 4.82
CA VAL A 112 -7.95 16.91 5.11
C VAL A 112 -9.15 17.51 5.82
N ASP A 113 -9.02 18.69 6.46
CA ASP A 113 -10.14 19.35 7.14
C ASP A 113 -11.23 19.76 6.14
N TRP A 114 -10.89 19.88 4.86
CA TRP A 114 -11.86 20.06 3.76
C TRP A 114 -12.93 18.95 3.73
N CYS A 115 -12.57 17.71 4.09
CA CYS A 115 -13.48 16.58 4.12
C CYS A 115 -14.58 16.72 5.19
N GLU A 116 -14.38 17.55 6.22
CA GLU A 116 -15.40 17.81 7.25
C GLU A 116 -16.62 18.55 6.70
N THR A 117 -16.42 19.40 5.69
CA THR A 117 -17.50 20.18 5.06
C THR A 117 -17.93 19.61 3.69
N HIS A 118 -17.12 18.73 3.08
CA HIS A 118 -17.37 18.14 1.75
C HIS A 118 -17.48 16.60 1.83
N LYS A 119 -18.40 16.15 2.69
CA LYS A 119 -18.56 14.73 3.03
C LYS A 119 -19.01 13.89 1.84
N ALA A 120 -19.96 14.39 1.04
CA ALA A 120 -20.52 13.67 -0.10
C ALA A 120 -19.48 13.45 -1.21
N GLU A 121 -18.67 14.45 -1.51
CA GLU A 121 -17.57 14.39 -2.47
C GLU A 121 -16.48 13.41 -2.02
N THR A 122 -16.17 13.44 -0.73
CA THR A 122 -15.24 12.50 -0.09
C THR A 122 -15.77 11.07 -0.21
N ILE A 123 -17.03 10.81 0.12
CA ILE A 123 -17.66 9.48 -0.04
C ILE A 123 -17.62 9.03 -1.50
N ARG A 124 -18.02 9.90 -2.45
CA ARG A 124 -18.07 9.56 -3.87
C ARG A 124 -16.73 9.03 -4.38
N THR A 125 -15.63 9.69 -4.04
CA THR A 125 -14.32 9.29 -4.56
C THR A 125 -13.64 8.24 -3.68
N ASN A 126 -13.50 8.52 -2.39
CA ASN A 126 -12.69 7.70 -1.49
C ASN A 126 -13.38 6.40 -1.08
N VAL A 127 -14.72 6.34 -1.12
CA VAL A 127 -15.50 5.14 -0.78
C VAL A 127 -16.02 4.49 -2.05
N VAL A 128 -17.00 5.12 -2.72
CA VAL A 128 -17.68 4.53 -3.88
C VAL A 128 -16.68 4.25 -5.01
N GLY A 129 -15.85 5.23 -5.35
CA GLY A 129 -14.86 5.05 -6.41
C GLY A 129 -13.82 3.99 -6.12
N THR A 130 -13.29 3.95 -4.89
CA THR A 130 -12.27 2.95 -4.52
C THR A 130 -12.84 1.53 -4.54
N LEU A 131 -14.04 1.32 -3.99
CA LEU A 131 -14.71 0.02 -4.01
C LEU A 131 -15.11 -0.41 -5.44
N THR A 132 -15.56 0.53 -6.26
CA THR A 132 -15.87 0.26 -7.68
C THR A 132 -14.62 -0.19 -8.44
N LEU A 133 -13.47 0.46 -8.22
CA LEU A 133 -12.22 0.06 -8.85
C LEU A 133 -11.73 -1.31 -8.36
N ALA A 134 -11.83 -1.57 -7.05
CA ALA A 134 -11.46 -2.87 -6.48
C ALA A 134 -12.24 -4.01 -7.13
N ASP A 135 -13.55 -3.84 -7.23
CA ASP A 135 -14.48 -4.80 -7.83
C ASP A 135 -14.22 -5.01 -9.33
N VAL A 136 -14.08 -3.93 -10.10
CA VAL A 136 -13.73 -4.02 -11.53
C VAL A 136 -12.40 -4.74 -11.72
N CYS A 137 -11.37 -4.42 -10.91
CA CYS A 137 -10.08 -5.13 -10.99
C CYS A 137 -10.25 -6.62 -10.69
N ARG A 138 -11.10 -6.97 -9.72
CA ARG A 138 -11.36 -8.35 -9.30
C ARG A 138 -11.98 -9.17 -10.43
N GLU A 139 -13.01 -8.64 -11.09
CA GLU A 139 -13.69 -9.29 -12.22
C GLU A 139 -12.74 -9.58 -13.39
N HIS A 140 -11.68 -8.77 -13.54
CA HIS A 140 -10.68 -8.91 -14.58
C HIS A 140 -9.39 -9.63 -14.13
N GLY A 141 -9.36 -10.20 -12.91
CA GLY A 141 -8.20 -10.91 -12.38
C GLY A 141 -6.97 -10.01 -12.15
N LEU A 142 -7.18 -8.71 -11.98
CA LEU A 142 -6.13 -7.71 -11.81
C LEU A 142 -5.86 -7.44 -10.33
N LEU A 143 -4.58 -7.43 -9.96
CA LEU A 143 -4.15 -6.90 -8.68
C LEU A 143 -4.32 -5.37 -8.67
N MET A 144 -4.94 -4.84 -7.62
CA MET A 144 -4.96 -3.42 -7.32
C MET A 144 -4.02 -3.09 -6.15
N ILE A 145 -2.99 -2.28 -6.42
CA ILE A 145 -2.23 -1.59 -5.36
C ILE A 145 -3.00 -0.34 -4.95
N ASN A 146 -3.48 -0.31 -3.71
CA ASN A 146 -4.28 0.78 -3.17
C ASN A 146 -3.47 1.58 -2.14
N TYR A 147 -3.17 2.84 -2.46
CA TYR A 147 -2.53 3.74 -1.50
C TYR A 147 -3.58 4.26 -0.52
N ALA A 148 -3.50 3.82 0.73
CA ALA A 148 -4.42 4.18 1.80
C ALA A 148 -3.68 4.98 2.88
N THR A 149 -4.15 4.90 4.13
CA THR A 149 -3.57 5.68 5.23
C THR A 149 -3.53 4.87 6.52
N GLY A 150 -2.43 5.01 7.26
CA GLY A 150 -2.32 4.55 8.64
C GLY A 150 -2.80 5.57 9.68
N CYS A 151 -3.33 6.72 9.26
CA CYS A 151 -3.89 7.74 10.15
C CYS A 151 -5.33 7.39 10.62
N ILE A 152 -5.55 6.10 10.88
CA ILE A 152 -6.79 5.50 11.41
C ILE A 152 -6.55 4.83 12.77
N PHE A 153 -5.35 5.05 13.33
CA PHE A 153 -4.97 4.62 14.67
C PHE A 153 -4.51 5.79 15.54
N GLU A 154 -4.62 5.64 16.84
CA GLU A 154 -4.05 6.51 17.86
C GLU A 154 -3.45 5.67 19.00
N TYR A 155 -2.38 6.15 19.63
CA TYR A 155 -1.82 5.49 20.82
C TYR A 155 -2.90 5.23 21.87
N ASP A 156 -2.89 4.03 22.45
CA ASP A 156 -3.89 3.58 23.43
C ASP A 156 -3.24 2.76 24.55
N ALA A 157 -4.05 2.12 25.40
CA ALA A 157 -3.55 1.32 26.52
C ALA A 157 -2.75 0.07 26.08
N ALA A 158 -3.06 -0.50 24.91
CA ALA A 158 -2.35 -1.66 24.36
C ALA A 158 -1.13 -1.27 23.53
N HIS A 159 -1.13 -0.04 22.99
CA HIS A 159 -0.06 0.56 22.21
C HIS A 159 0.32 1.92 22.81
N PRO A 160 0.93 1.97 24.03
CA PRO A 160 1.22 3.23 24.67
C PRO A 160 2.27 4.04 23.91
N LEU A 161 2.18 5.37 23.98
CA LEU A 161 3.19 6.28 23.44
C LEU A 161 4.58 5.94 23.99
N GLY A 162 5.55 5.73 23.10
CA GLY A 162 6.94 5.43 23.47
C GLY A 162 7.22 3.98 23.88
N SER A 163 6.24 3.08 23.75
CA SER A 163 6.41 1.65 24.09
C SER A 163 7.22 0.85 23.06
N GLY A 164 7.28 1.31 21.80
CA GLY A 164 7.80 0.51 20.68
C GLY A 164 6.83 -0.58 20.19
N ILE A 165 5.61 -0.63 20.74
CA ILE A 165 4.55 -1.56 20.33
C ILE A 165 3.68 -0.86 19.29
N GLY A 166 3.90 -1.18 18.01
CA GLY A 166 3.12 -0.62 16.90
C GLY A 166 1.85 -1.41 16.59
N PHE A 167 0.86 -0.72 15.99
CA PHE A 167 -0.35 -1.34 15.46
C PHE A 167 -0.02 -2.22 14.25
N LYS A 168 -0.58 -3.42 14.19
CA LYS A 168 -0.42 -4.41 13.13
C LYS A 168 -1.49 -4.30 12.05
N GLU A 169 -1.31 -5.03 10.96
CA GLU A 169 -2.27 -5.10 9.85
C GLU A 169 -3.61 -5.74 10.24
N GLU A 170 -3.60 -6.61 11.24
CA GLU A 170 -4.78 -7.30 11.78
C GLU A 170 -5.56 -6.44 12.78
N ASP A 171 -4.93 -5.39 13.33
CA ASP A 171 -5.58 -4.54 14.33
C ASP A 171 -6.72 -3.73 13.74
N LYS A 172 -7.76 -3.55 14.57
CA LYS A 172 -8.94 -2.75 14.24
C LYS A 172 -8.61 -1.28 14.43
N PRO A 173 -8.94 -0.41 13.46
CA PRO A 173 -8.82 1.04 13.60
C PRO A 173 -9.48 1.54 14.88
N ASN A 174 -8.75 2.29 15.71
CA ASN A 174 -9.25 2.87 16.96
C ASN A 174 -9.43 4.40 16.86
N PHE A 175 -8.94 5.05 15.80
CA PHE A 175 -9.05 6.51 15.63
C PHE A 175 -10.09 6.90 14.58
N SER A 176 -11.07 7.70 15.00
CA SER A 176 -12.14 8.23 14.13
C SER A 176 -12.42 9.73 14.33
N GLY A 177 -11.47 10.47 14.92
CA GLY A 177 -11.60 11.89 15.25
C GLY A 177 -11.70 12.85 14.06
N SER A 178 -11.66 12.34 12.81
CA SER A 178 -12.01 13.10 11.60
C SER A 178 -12.88 12.26 10.67
N PHE A 179 -13.74 12.92 9.88
CA PHE A 179 -14.55 12.29 8.83
C PHE A 179 -13.66 11.59 7.80
N TYR A 180 -12.51 12.18 7.48
CA TYR A 180 -11.51 11.56 6.61
C TYR A 180 -11.03 10.22 7.18
N SER A 181 -10.56 10.19 8.44
CA SER A 181 -10.07 8.94 9.06
C SER A 181 -11.18 7.90 9.22
N LYS A 182 -12.38 8.33 9.63
CA LYS A 182 -13.55 7.45 9.75
C LYS A 182 -13.89 6.77 8.42
N THR A 183 -13.97 7.52 7.33
CA THR A 183 -14.27 6.95 6.00
C THR A 183 -13.15 6.03 5.50
N LYS A 184 -11.88 6.36 5.78
CA LYS A 184 -10.76 5.50 5.42
C LYS A 184 -10.73 4.18 6.17
N ALA A 185 -11.06 4.17 7.47
CA ALA A 185 -11.21 2.95 8.25
C ALA A 185 -12.32 2.04 7.67
N MET A 186 -13.48 2.62 7.32
CA MET A 186 -14.59 1.87 6.70
C MET A 186 -14.18 1.23 5.37
N VAL A 187 -13.46 1.98 4.52
CA VAL A 187 -13.02 1.47 3.21
C VAL A 187 -11.98 0.38 3.36
N GLU A 188 -11.03 0.52 4.28
CA GLU A 188 -10.06 -0.53 4.54
C GLU A 188 -10.73 -1.83 4.99
N ASP A 189 -11.70 -1.75 5.90
CA ASP A 189 -12.46 -2.91 6.39
C ASP A 189 -13.18 -3.63 5.24
N LEU A 190 -13.87 -2.89 4.36
CA LEU A 190 -14.52 -3.44 3.17
C LEU A 190 -13.53 -4.03 2.17
N LEU A 191 -12.34 -3.42 2.00
CA LEU A 191 -11.32 -3.92 1.09
C LEU A 191 -10.65 -5.21 1.57
N ARG A 192 -10.79 -5.60 2.85
CA ARG A 192 -10.29 -6.90 3.35
C ARG A 192 -10.95 -8.08 2.64
N GLU A 193 -12.18 -7.92 2.17
CA GLU A 193 -12.94 -8.94 1.46
C GLU A 193 -12.54 -9.09 -0.02
N PHE A 194 -11.69 -8.19 -0.52
CA PHE A 194 -11.17 -8.26 -1.88
C PHE A 194 -9.78 -8.90 -1.91
N ASP A 195 -9.74 -10.19 -2.26
CA ASP A 195 -8.52 -10.99 -2.39
C ASP A 195 -7.53 -10.45 -3.44
N ASN A 196 -7.95 -9.54 -4.32
CA ASN A 196 -7.16 -8.89 -5.35
C ASN A 196 -6.58 -7.53 -4.97
N VAL A 197 -6.70 -7.12 -3.71
CA VAL A 197 -6.26 -5.80 -3.26
C VAL A 197 -5.04 -5.90 -2.36
N CYS A 198 -4.08 -5.00 -2.60
CA CYS A 198 -2.95 -4.72 -1.73
C CYS A 198 -3.10 -3.30 -1.17
N THR A 199 -3.48 -3.17 0.10
CA THR A 199 -3.73 -1.88 0.75
C THR A 199 -2.50 -1.43 1.52
N LEU A 200 -1.96 -0.26 1.16
CA LEU A 200 -0.74 0.30 1.74
C LEU A 200 -1.07 1.44 2.69
N ARG A 201 -0.83 1.26 4.00
CA ARG A 201 -1.07 2.26 5.04
C ARG A 201 0.11 3.24 5.13
N GLY A 202 0.11 4.26 4.27
CA GLY A 202 1.08 5.36 4.38
C GLY A 202 0.74 6.35 5.50
N ARG A 203 1.74 7.01 6.07
CA ARG A 203 1.57 8.10 7.05
C ARG A 203 2.54 9.24 6.77
N MET A 204 2.05 10.47 6.96
CA MET A 204 2.85 11.72 6.90
C MET A 204 3.96 11.68 5.84
N PRO A 205 3.61 11.64 4.54
CA PRO A 205 4.58 11.40 3.48
C PRO A 205 5.65 12.48 3.39
N ILE A 206 6.91 12.03 3.28
CA ILE A 206 8.11 12.87 3.17
C ILE A 206 8.83 12.52 1.86
N SER A 207 9.38 13.52 1.18
CA SER A 207 10.27 13.31 0.04
C SER A 207 11.52 14.17 0.08
N SER A 208 12.47 13.85 -0.80
CA SER A 208 13.63 14.68 -1.11
C SER A 208 13.28 16.08 -1.60
N ASP A 209 12.17 16.26 -2.35
CA ASP A 209 11.69 17.58 -2.76
C ASP A 209 11.03 18.33 -1.58
N LEU A 210 11.82 19.17 -0.90
CA LEU A 210 11.39 19.99 0.24
C LEU A 210 10.54 21.21 -0.17
N SER A 211 10.46 21.55 -1.46
CA SER A 211 9.66 22.69 -1.92
C SER A 211 8.16 22.37 -1.93
N ARG A 212 7.82 21.08 -1.92
CA ARG A 212 6.46 20.59 -2.15
C ARG A 212 5.53 20.85 -0.96
N PRO A 213 4.41 21.58 -1.12
CA PRO A 213 3.51 21.90 0.00
C PRO A 213 2.90 20.69 0.73
N GLY A 214 2.78 19.56 0.04
CA GLY A 214 2.27 18.32 0.62
C GLY A 214 3.28 17.56 1.50
N ASN A 215 4.57 17.88 1.39
CA ASN A 215 5.65 17.23 2.13
C ASN A 215 5.56 17.60 3.62
N PHE A 216 5.62 16.60 4.49
CA PHE A 216 5.50 16.81 5.93
C PHE A 216 6.58 17.76 6.48
N ILE A 217 7.84 17.63 6.03
CA ILE A 217 8.93 18.53 6.43
C ILE A 217 8.60 19.98 6.05
N ALA A 218 8.14 20.19 4.81
CA ALA A 218 7.78 21.52 4.30
C ALA A 218 6.59 22.17 5.05
N LYS A 219 5.75 21.36 5.70
CA LYS A 219 4.66 21.85 6.54
C LYS A 219 5.18 22.29 7.91
N ILE A 220 5.91 21.41 8.60
CA ILE A 220 6.36 21.69 9.97
C ILE A 220 7.39 22.82 10.05
N THR A 221 8.15 23.07 8.97
CA THR A 221 9.08 24.22 8.90
C THR A 221 8.40 25.57 8.67
N LYS A 222 7.11 25.57 8.27
CA LYS A 222 6.32 26.79 8.05
C LYS A 222 5.34 27.09 9.19
N HIS A 223 5.16 26.16 10.12
CA HIS A 223 4.31 26.37 11.27
C HIS A 223 5.03 27.22 12.32
N GLU A 224 4.31 28.18 12.91
CA GLU A 224 4.83 29.02 13.99
C GLU A 224 5.16 28.18 15.24
N LYS A 225 4.32 27.17 15.51
CA LYS A 225 4.48 26.23 16.61
C LYS A 225 4.28 24.81 16.15
N VAL A 226 4.99 23.87 16.77
CA VAL A 226 4.90 22.44 16.49
C VAL A 226 4.58 21.64 17.75
N ILE A 227 3.83 20.55 17.58
CA ILE A 227 3.71 19.51 18.60
C ILE A 227 4.94 18.61 18.53
N ASP A 228 5.27 17.87 19.59
CA ASP A 228 6.39 16.93 19.57
C ASP A 228 5.95 15.53 19.98
N ILE A 229 5.36 14.80 19.02
CA ILE A 229 4.89 13.43 19.23
C ILE A 229 5.57 12.50 18.22
N PRO A 230 6.27 11.45 18.67
CA PRO A 230 6.80 10.38 17.82
C PRO A 230 5.72 9.72 16.96
N ASN A 231 6.01 9.59 15.66
CA ASN A 231 5.12 8.98 14.70
C ASN A 231 5.87 8.09 13.69
N SER A 232 5.23 7.02 13.24
CA SER A 232 5.65 6.34 12.01
C SER A 232 5.36 7.21 10.79
N MET A 233 6.31 7.28 9.85
CA MET A 233 6.21 8.11 8.65
C MET A 233 6.69 7.36 7.41
N THR A 234 6.28 7.83 6.23
CA THR A 234 6.59 7.22 4.93
C THR A 234 7.58 8.11 4.17
N VAL A 235 8.84 7.66 4.03
CA VAL A 235 9.80 8.28 3.11
C VAL A 235 9.53 7.77 1.70
N VAL A 236 8.88 8.62 0.89
CA VAL A 236 8.31 8.25 -0.41
C VAL A 236 9.40 7.85 -1.41
N ASP A 237 10.56 8.51 -1.36
CA ASP A 237 11.71 8.22 -2.23
C ASP A 237 12.23 6.78 -2.08
N GLU A 238 12.09 6.19 -0.89
CA GLU A 238 12.45 4.79 -0.62
C GLU A 238 11.27 3.83 -0.84
N LEU A 239 10.13 4.13 -0.22
CA LEU A 239 9.02 3.18 -0.17
C LEU A 239 8.22 3.10 -1.48
N LEU A 240 8.11 4.18 -2.26
CA LEU A 240 7.32 4.12 -3.49
C LEU A 240 7.90 3.13 -4.53
N PRO A 241 9.22 3.05 -4.76
CA PRO A 241 9.83 1.95 -5.51
C PRO A 241 9.47 0.56 -4.99
N ILE A 242 9.42 0.37 -3.66
CA ILE A 242 9.03 -0.92 -3.07
C ILE A 242 7.59 -1.28 -3.43
N SER A 243 6.65 -0.33 -3.46
CA SER A 243 5.26 -0.63 -3.88
C SER A 243 5.16 -1.17 -5.32
N ILE A 244 6.09 -0.80 -6.21
CA ILE A 244 6.18 -1.39 -7.55
C ILE A 244 6.66 -2.84 -7.46
N GLU A 245 7.64 -3.13 -6.61
CA GLU A 245 8.10 -4.51 -6.35
C GLU A 245 7.00 -5.37 -5.71
N MET A 246 6.19 -4.80 -4.81
CA MET A 246 5.01 -5.48 -4.24
C MET A 246 4.02 -5.90 -5.34
N ALA A 247 3.79 -5.04 -6.33
CA ALA A 247 2.98 -5.39 -7.50
C ALA A 247 3.60 -6.53 -8.30
N LYS A 248 4.91 -6.46 -8.61
CA LYS A 248 5.64 -7.51 -9.34
C LYS A 248 5.58 -8.87 -8.62
N ARG A 249 5.58 -8.85 -7.29
CA ARG A 249 5.46 -10.03 -6.42
C ARG A 249 4.01 -10.47 -6.16
N ASN A 250 3.02 -9.76 -6.69
CA ASN A 250 1.59 -10.03 -6.51
C ASN A 250 1.15 -10.07 -5.03
N LEU A 251 1.76 -9.23 -4.19
CA LEU A 251 1.40 -9.13 -2.78
C LEU A 251 -0.02 -8.57 -2.62
N ARG A 252 -0.74 -9.07 -1.61
CA ARG A 252 -2.15 -8.80 -1.33
C ARG A 252 -2.35 -8.53 0.17
N GLY A 253 -3.57 -8.15 0.53
CA GLY A 253 -3.94 -7.80 1.90
C GLY A 253 -3.41 -6.44 2.32
N ILE A 254 -3.45 -6.17 3.62
CA ILE A 254 -3.03 -4.89 4.18
C ILE A 254 -1.54 -4.95 4.53
N TRP A 255 -0.87 -3.81 4.39
CA TRP A 255 0.53 -3.60 4.73
C TRP A 255 0.70 -2.25 5.42
N ASN A 256 1.30 -2.25 6.61
CA ASN A 256 1.80 -1.03 7.22
C ASN A 256 2.96 -0.49 6.36
N PHE A 257 2.75 0.68 5.76
CA PHE A 257 3.61 1.19 4.69
C PHE A 257 4.38 2.44 5.12
N THR A 258 5.04 2.30 6.27
CA THR A 258 5.92 3.30 6.88
C THR A 258 7.30 2.70 7.11
N ASN A 259 8.31 3.55 7.19
CA ASN A 259 9.64 3.11 7.59
C ASN A 259 9.60 2.57 9.04
N PRO A 260 10.38 1.52 9.38
CA PRO A 260 10.47 1.01 10.74
C PRO A 260 10.89 2.08 11.76
N GLY A 261 10.26 2.03 12.92
CA GLY A 261 10.46 2.96 14.02
C GLY A 261 9.65 4.25 13.91
N VAL A 262 9.96 5.19 14.79
CA VAL A 262 9.27 6.47 14.93
C VAL A 262 10.25 7.64 14.91
N VAL A 263 9.75 8.80 14.52
CA VAL A 263 10.47 10.07 14.60
C VAL A 263 9.52 11.15 15.09
N SER A 264 10.01 12.02 15.97
CA SER A 264 9.26 13.17 16.49
C SER A 264 9.41 14.39 15.57
N HIS A 265 8.60 15.42 15.81
CA HIS A 265 8.70 16.64 15.01
C HIS A 265 10.01 17.36 15.32
N ASN A 266 10.40 17.42 16.60
CA ASN A 266 11.66 18.05 17.01
C ASN A 266 12.87 17.32 16.43
N GLU A 267 12.88 15.98 16.37
CA GLU A 267 13.96 15.22 15.75
C GLU A 267 14.12 15.56 14.26
N ILE A 268 13.01 15.71 13.52
CA ILE A 268 13.05 16.15 12.12
C ILE A 268 13.56 17.60 12.00
N LEU A 269 13.10 18.51 12.86
CA LEU A 269 13.53 19.91 12.83
C LEU A 269 15.00 20.08 13.22
N GLN A 270 15.53 19.21 14.09
CA GLN A 270 16.96 19.12 14.38
C GLN A 270 17.75 18.70 13.14
N LEU A 271 17.30 17.68 12.40
CA LEU A 271 17.91 17.29 11.12
C LEU A 271 17.82 18.42 10.08
N TYR A 272 16.67 19.09 10.00
CA TYR A 272 16.50 20.24 9.10
C TYR A 272 17.50 21.37 9.43
N LYS A 273 17.65 21.70 10.72
CA LYS A 273 18.63 22.69 11.17
C LYS A 273 20.06 22.26 10.83
N ALA A 274 20.41 21.00 11.07
CA ALA A 274 21.76 20.50 10.85
C ALA A 274 22.16 20.37 9.36
N TYR A 275 21.23 20.05 8.48
CA TYR A 275 21.53 19.76 7.06
C TYR A 275 21.13 20.88 6.10
N ILE A 276 20.09 21.66 6.41
CA ILE A 276 19.46 22.57 5.44
C ILE A 276 19.61 24.04 5.83
N ASP A 277 19.38 24.37 7.09
CA ASP A 277 19.41 25.74 7.59
C ASP A 277 19.84 25.82 9.07
N PRO A 278 21.15 26.02 9.34
CA PRO A 278 21.69 26.13 10.70
C PRO A 278 21.09 27.28 11.53
N THR A 279 20.48 28.27 10.86
CA THR A 279 19.84 29.43 11.53
C THR A 279 18.38 29.18 11.88
N PHE A 280 17.82 28.05 11.44
CA PHE A 280 16.43 27.69 11.72
C PHE A 280 16.18 27.51 13.23
N ASN A 281 15.04 28.02 13.68
CA ASN A 281 14.55 27.89 15.05
C ASN A 281 13.05 27.62 15.01
N TRP A 282 12.54 26.94 16.03
CA TRP A 282 11.12 26.63 16.18
C TRP A 282 10.70 26.73 17.64
N VAL A 283 9.40 26.77 17.87
CA VAL A 283 8.78 26.80 19.19
C VAL A 283 7.77 25.66 19.30
N ASN A 284 7.70 25.04 20.47
CA ASN A 284 6.75 23.98 20.75
C ASN A 284 5.46 24.54 21.35
N PHE A 285 4.33 23.89 21.09
CA PHE A 285 3.08 24.19 21.81
C PHE A 285 3.22 23.88 23.30
N THR A 286 2.57 24.70 24.14
CA THR A 286 2.25 24.27 25.51
C THR A 286 1.04 23.32 25.48
N LEU A 287 0.85 22.53 26.55
CA LEU A 287 -0.28 21.61 26.66
C LEU A 287 -1.65 22.31 26.51
N GLU A 288 -1.77 23.54 27.05
CA GLU A 288 -3.00 24.34 26.97
C GLU A 288 -3.28 24.89 25.57
N GLU A 289 -2.22 25.21 24.81
CA GLU A 289 -2.35 25.73 23.45
C GLU A 289 -2.75 24.62 22.47
N GLN A 290 -2.17 23.42 22.64
CA GLN A 290 -2.45 22.28 21.78
C GLN A 290 -3.93 21.92 21.73
N ALA A 291 -4.64 22.02 22.87
CA ALA A 291 -6.07 21.73 22.95
C ALA A 291 -6.98 22.72 22.21
N LYS A 292 -6.50 23.94 21.88
CA LYS A 292 -7.33 25.02 21.32
C LYS A 292 -7.22 25.18 19.80
N VAL A 293 -6.20 24.61 19.16
CA VAL A 293 -5.83 24.91 17.77
C VAL A 293 -6.41 23.90 16.76
N VAL A 294 -6.88 22.75 17.21
CA VAL A 294 -7.20 21.62 16.34
C VAL A 294 -8.69 21.58 16.02
N VAL A 295 -9.06 21.82 14.75
CA VAL A 295 -10.46 21.73 14.25
C VAL A 295 -10.99 20.28 14.29
N ALA A 296 -10.12 19.32 14.00
CA ALA A 296 -10.41 17.88 14.08
C ALA A 296 -9.13 17.16 14.54
N GLU A 297 -9.28 16.20 15.45
CA GLU A 297 -8.16 15.52 16.12
C GLU A 297 -7.14 14.97 15.11
N ARG A 298 -5.88 14.86 15.54
CA ARG A 298 -4.79 14.33 14.72
C ARG A 298 -4.35 12.98 15.25
N SER A 299 -4.32 12.00 14.34
CA SER A 299 -3.81 10.66 14.61
C SER A 299 -2.32 10.69 14.94
N ASN A 300 -1.95 10.16 16.10
CA ASN A 300 -0.58 9.90 16.52
C ASN A 300 -0.42 8.42 16.86
N ASN A 301 0.48 7.71 16.18
CA ASN A 301 0.68 6.27 16.40
C ASN A 301 2.05 5.79 15.90
N GLU A 302 2.38 4.56 16.30
CA GLU A 302 3.41 3.73 15.71
C GLU A 302 2.75 2.57 14.94
N LEU A 303 3.20 2.29 13.72
CA LEU A 303 2.77 1.12 12.95
C LEU A 303 3.87 0.05 13.00
N ASP A 304 3.50 -1.19 13.29
CA ASP A 304 4.42 -2.32 13.25
C ASP A 304 4.84 -2.58 11.79
N ALA A 305 6.13 -2.39 11.49
CA ALA A 305 6.69 -2.57 10.16
C ALA A 305 7.26 -3.98 9.92
N SER A 306 7.10 -4.91 10.86
CA SER A 306 7.73 -6.24 10.81
C SER A 306 7.34 -7.02 9.57
N LYS A 307 6.06 -6.97 9.18
CA LYS A 307 5.57 -7.65 7.96
C LYS A 307 6.25 -7.12 6.71
N LEU A 308 6.29 -5.79 6.55
CA LEU A 308 6.94 -5.14 5.41
C LEU A 308 8.46 -5.40 5.40
N LYS A 309 9.12 -5.30 6.56
CA LYS A 309 10.55 -5.53 6.73
C LYS A 309 10.96 -6.97 6.48
N ALA A 310 10.11 -7.94 6.79
CA ALA A 310 10.34 -9.35 6.49
C ALA A 310 10.37 -9.61 4.97
N GLU A 311 9.48 -8.93 4.22
CA GLU A 311 9.42 -9.05 2.75
C GLU A 311 10.50 -8.21 2.03
N PHE A 312 10.91 -7.09 2.63
CA PHE A 312 11.92 -6.17 2.12
C PHE A 312 12.96 -5.82 3.21
N PRO A 313 13.92 -6.72 3.47
CA PRO A 313 14.94 -6.54 4.50
C PRO A 313 15.82 -5.30 4.30
N GLU A 314 15.88 -4.75 3.08
CA GLU A 314 16.65 -3.56 2.73
C GLU A 314 16.07 -2.24 3.25
N ILE A 315 14.79 -2.21 3.68
CA ILE A 315 14.12 -0.99 4.14
C ILE A 315 14.85 -0.38 5.33
N LEU A 316 15.20 0.88 5.24
CA LEU A 316 15.85 1.61 6.32
C LEU A 316 14.87 2.05 7.41
N SER A 317 15.38 2.18 8.63
CA SER A 317 14.64 2.84 9.71
C SER A 317 14.25 4.26 9.30
N ILE A 318 13.22 4.83 9.92
CA ILE A 318 12.76 6.18 9.56
C ILE A 318 13.88 7.22 9.65
N LYS A 319 14.74 7.15 10.66
CA LYS A 319 15.85 8.10 10.84
C LYS A 319 16.92 7.94 9.75
N ASP A 320 17.35 6.70 9.48
CA ASP A 320 18.36 6.43 8.45
C ASP A 320 17.84 6.76 7.04
N SER A 321 16.56 6.45 6.78
CA SER A 321 15.91 6.77 5.52
C SER A 321 15.81 8.28 5.29
N LEU A 322 15.43 9.03 6.32
CA LEU A 322 15.42 10.50 6.28
C LEU A 322 16.80 11.06 5.95
N ILE A 323 17.85 10.56 6.62
CA ILE A 323 19.22 11.03 6.37
C ILE A 323 19.60 10.74 4.91
N LYS A 324 19.53 9.48 4.47
CA LYS A 324 20.01 9.04 3.16
C LYS A 324 19.21 9.62 1.99
N TYR A 325 17.88 9.59 2.06
CA TYR A 325 17.03 9.93 0.92
C TYR A 325 16.55 11.39 0.94
N VAL A 326 16.61 12.08 2.07
CA VAL A 326 16.05 13.42 2.21
C VAL A 326 17.10 14.45 2.59
N PHE A 327 17.81 14.28 3.71
CA PHE A 327 18.68 15.33 4.22
C PHE A 327 20.05 15.37 3.56
N GLU A 328 20.72 14.25 3.34
CA GLU A 328 22.03 14.21 2.66
C GLU A 328 21.97 14.77 1.24
N PRO A 329 20.99 14.42 0.37
CA PRO A 329 20.90 14.98 -0.98
C PRO A 329 20.57 16.47 -1.00
N ASN A 330 19.98 17.00 0.07
CA ASN A 330 19.63 18.41 0.20
C ASN A 330 20.64 19.19 1.07
N LYS A 331 21.73 18.55 1.52
CA LYS A 331 22.71 19.21 2.37
C LYS A 331 23.32 20.37 1.60
N LYS A 332 23.21 21.57 2.15
CA LYS A 332 23.96 22.71 1.60
C LYS A 332 25.44 22.46 1.88
N THR A 333 26.23 22.20 0.84
CA THR A 333 27.66 22.41 0.91
C THR A 333 27.88 23.90 1.02
N ASP A 334 28.54 24.34 2.10
CA ASP A 334 29.07 25.70 2.19
C ASP A 334 29.94 25.93 0.94
N LEU A 335 29.51 26.89 0.11
CA LEU A 335 30.31 27.43 -1.00
C LEU A 335 31.28 28.47 -0.47
#